data_AF-A0A7X7QEP9-F1
#
_entry.id   AF-A0A7X7QEP9-F1
#
_cell.length_a   1.000
_cell.length_b   1.000
_cell.length_c   1.000
_cell.angle_alpha   90.00
_cell.angle_beta   90.00
_cell.angle_gamma   90.00
#
_symmetry.space_group_name_H-M   'P 1'
#
loop_
_entity.id
_entity.type
_entity.pdbx_description
1 polymer ?
#
loop_
_entity_poly.entity_id
_entity_poly.type
_entity_poly.pdbx_seq_one_letter_code
_entity_poly.pdbx_strand_id
1 'polypeptide(L)'
;MLSAVAVPVPLAADPESGCRVAWNTLDGTGRVRTAVLVEVDGTSEVGRVTFEGLDSIRVSRGEVLPYATQGGDATSWVFRVLDSPWLAERHRYEQDVYQYPLEDTHDHLVLQLHDEFVEVVAAGLWFDLAPADDPFALTPTHPLASLPAEDEVATGRTAELDWNIRQASHGQDDLLAASALGSQRLLDLTVELEDRLTWTCWVRTRDGRTTTRLDSLLDAARPELTVEGVASIDDVLPHWERRCAEIAESRHSQGRRSRH
;
A
#
# COMPACT_ATOMS: atom_id res chain seq x y z
N MET A 1 -5.76 -13.94 27.67
CA MET A 1 -6.44 -12.88 26.89
C MET A 1 -5.39 -12.33 25.94
N LEU A 2 -5.68 -12.23 24.65
CA LEU A 2 -4.75 -11.67 23.67
C LEU A 2 -4.57 -10.18 23.91
N SER A 3 -3.42 -9.64 23.55
CA SER A 3 -3.13 -8.21 23.68
C SER A 3 -3.13 -7.53 22.31
N ALA A 4 -3.53 -6.26 22.29
CA ALA A 4 -3.46 -5.44 21.10
C ALA A 4 -2.83 -4.08 21.44
N VAL A 5 -2.00 -3.56 20.53
CA VAL A 5 -1.29 -2.29 20.73
C VAL A 5 -1.87 -1.23 19.80
N ALA A 6 -2.13 -0.03 20.31
CA ALA A 6 -2.64 1.07 19.50
C ALA A 6 -1.66 1.42 18.36
N VAL A 7 -2.21 1.67 17.18
CA VAL A 7 -1.48 2.09 15.99
C VAL A 7 -1.86 3.55 15.70
N PRO A 8 -0.89 4.49 15.70
CA PRO A 8 -1.17 5.88 15.34
C PRO A 8 -1.61 5.99 13.88
N VAL A 9 -2.75 6.64 13.63
CA VAL A 9 -3.33 6.80 12.30
C VAL A 9 -3.64 8.27 12.02
N PRO A 10 -3.63 8.73 10.75
CA PRO A 10 -3.77 10.15 10.41
C PRO A 10 -5.21 10.67 10.48
N LEU A 11 -6.20 9.77 10.57
CA LEU A 11 -7.62 10.12 10.65
C LEU A 11 -8.16 9.81 12.04
N ALA A 12 -8.97 10.71 12.58
CA ALA A 12 -9.81 10.43 13.75
C ALA A 12 -11.19 9.98 13.24
N ALA A 13 -11.59 8.76 13.58
CA ALA A 13 -12.95 8.29 13.30
C ALA A 13 -13.91 8.89 14.33
N ASP A 14 -15.10 9.31 13.88
CA ASP A 14 -16.16 9.77 14.77
C ASP A 14 -16.54 8.62 15.74
N PRO A 15 -16.48 8.84 17.06
CA PRO A 15 -16.73 7.80 18.05
C PRO A 15 -18.21 7.39 18.16
N GLU A 16 -19.13 8.21 17.67
CA GLU A 16 -20.59 7.98 17.70
C GLU A 16 -21.10 7.37 16.39
N SER A 17 -20.34 7.49 15.31
CA SER A 17 -20.70 6.93 14.01
C SER A 17 -20.18 5.50 13.83
N GLY A 18 -21.03 4.65 13.26
CA GLY A 18 -20.64 3.32 12.82
C GLY A 18 -19.75 3.36 11.58
N CYS A 19 -19.43 2.18 11.06
CA CYS A 19 -18.65 2.05 9.83
C CYS A 19 -19.46 1.46 8.68
N ARG A 20 -18.95 1.61 7.47
CA ARG A 20 -19.43 0.84 6.31
C ARG A 20 -18.28 0.05 5.73
N VAL A 21 -18.39 -1.27 5.81
CA VAL A 21 -17.47 -2.19 5.11
C VAL A 21 -17.97 -2.44 3.70
N ALA A 22 -17.23 -1.97 2.72
CA ALA A 22 -17.42 -2.32 1.33
C ALA A 22 -16.54 -3.52 1.01
N TRP A 23 -17.15 -4.67 0.77
CA TRP A 23 -16.44 -5.91 0.46
C TRP A 23 -16.60 -6.27 -1.01
N ASN A 24 -15.49 -6.58 -1.68
CA ASN A 24 -15.47 -7.02 -3.07
C ASN A 24 -16.35 -6.18 -4.01
N THR A 25 -16.31 -4.86 -3.85
CA THR A 25 -17.13 -3.93 -4.62
C THR A 25 -16.40 -3.53 -5.90
N LEU A 26 -17.09 -3.55 -7.04
CA LEU A 26 -16.51 -3.05 -8.29
C LEU A 26 -16.45 -1.52 -8.26
N ASP A 27 -15.26 -0.97 -8.51
CA ASP A 27 -15.11 0.47 -8.77
C ASP A 27 -15.54 0.82 -10.21
N GLY A 28 -15.58 2.11 -10.53
CA GLY A 28 -15.91 2.60 -11.87
C GLY A 28 -14.97 2.12 -12.98
N THR A 29 -13.84 1.49 -12.63
CA THR A 29 -12.88 0.88 -13.57
C THR A 29 -13.06 -0.63 -13.72
N GLY A 30 -14.05 -1.22 -13.02
CA GLY A 30 -14.31 -2.65 -13.01
C GLY A 30 -13.33 -3.44 -12.14
N ARG A 31 -12.55 -2.78 -11.28
CA ARG A 31 -11.65 -3.44 -10.32
C ARG A 31 -12.39 -3.68 -9.02
N VAL A 32 -12.15 -4.85 -8.43
CA VAL A 32 -12.70 -5.20 -7.12
C VAL A 32 -11.90 -4.48 -6.04
N ARG A 33 -12.59 -3.75 -5.17
CA ARG A 33 -12.04 -3.00 -4.06
C ARG A 33 -12.71 -3.41 -2.77
N THR A 34 -11.92 -3.42 -1.71
CA THR A 34 -12.39 -3.54 -0.34
C THR A 34 -11.94 -2.30 0.43
N ALA A 35 -12.86 -1.70 1.18
CA ALA A 35 -12.59 -0.52 1.98
C ALA A 35 -13.46 -0.49 3.24
N VAL A 36 -12.98 0.17 4.28
CA VAL A 36 -13.77 0.57 5.44
C VAL A 36 -13.98 2.07 5.36
N LEU A 37 -15.24 2.50 5.31
CA LEU A 37 -15.61 3.90 5.28
C LEU A 37 -16.07 4.32 6.68
N VAL A 38 -15.55 5.45 7.14
CA VAL A 38 -15.82 6.02 8.47
C VAL A 38 -16.16 7.50 8.31
N GLU A 39 -16.96 8.05 9.21
CA GLU A 39 -17.09 9.49 9.34
C GLU A 39 -15.85 10.04 10.07
N VAL A 40 -15.32 11.16 9.59
CA VAL A 40 -14.16 11.80 10.23
C VAL A 40 -14.65 12.74 11.34
N ASP A 41 -14.12 12.54 12.54
CA ASP A 41 -14.52 13.26 13.75
C ASP A 41 -14.50 14.79 13.56
N GLY A 42 -15.60 15.44 13.96
CA GLY A 42 -15.77 16.89 13.85
C GLY A 42 -15.92 17.43 12.42
N THR A 43 -16.13 16.57 11.42
CA THR A 43 -16.32 16.97 10.01
C THR A 43 -17.57 16.33 9.41
N SER A 44 -17.85 16.64 8.14
CA SER A 44 -18.85 15.90 7.32
C SER A 44 -18.17 15.06 6.24
N GLU A 45 -16.87 14.79 6.37
CA GLU A 45 -16.08 14.08 5.39
C GLU A 45 -16.09 12.58 5.67
N VAL A 46 -15.94 11.78 4.61
CA VAL A 46 -15.86 10.33 4.71
C VAL A 46 -14.39 9.93 4.63
N GLY A 47 -13.87 9.41 5.74
CA GLY A 47 -12.58 8.76 5.80
C GLY A 47 -12.66 7.38 5.17
N ARG A 48 -11.59 6.97 4.50
CA ARG A 48 -11.49 5.66 3.85
C ARG A 48 -10.22 4.96 4.29
N VAL A 49 -10.38 3.70 4.67
CA VAL A 49 -9.29 2.76 4.90
C VAL A 49 -9.30 1.74 3.77
N THR A 50 -8.20 1.67 3.02
CA THR A 50 -7.93 0.59 2.06
C THR A 50 -6.71 -0.20 2.53
N PHE A 51 -6.42 -1.31 1.83
CA PHE A 51 -5.52 -2.32 2.34
C PHE A 51 -4.41 -2.64 1.33
N GLU A 52 -3.19 -2.70 1.83
CA GLU A 52 -2.07 -3.35 1.14
C GLU A 52 -2.15 -4.85 1.44
N GLY A 53 -2.17 -5.70 0.41
CA GLY A 53 -2.14 -7.15 0.58
C GLY A 53 -3.26 -7.69 1.48
N LEU A 54 -4.52 -7.32 1.22
CA LEU A 54 -5.63 -7.84 2.02
C LEU A 54 -5.78 -9.35 1.83
N ASP A 55 -5.57 -10.10 2.91
CA ASP A 55 -5.78 -11.54 2.95
C ASP A 55 -7.21 -11.87 3.40
N SER A 56 -7.64 -11.29 4.52
CA SER A 56 -8.94 -11.60 5.10
C SER A 56 -9.50 -10.48 5.96
N ILE A 57 -10.83 -10.47 6.11
CA ILE A 57 -11.59 -9.49 6.90
C ILE A 57 -12.70 -10.20 7.68
N ARG A 58 -12.99 -9.69 8.87
CA ARG A 58 -14.12 -10.07 9.71
C ARG A 58 -14.78 -8.81 10.26
N VAL A 59 -16.09 -8.85 10.41
CA VAL A 59 -16.87 -7.75 10.98
C VAL A 59 -17.72 -8.32 12.10
N SER A 60 -17.65 -7.68 13.26
CA SER A 60 -18.38 -8.09 14.45
C SER A 60 -19.05 -6.89 15.10
N ARG A 61 -20.17 -7.13 15.77
CA ARG A 61 -20.81 -6.15 16.66
C ARG A 61 -20.38 -6.37 18.09
N GLY A 62 -20.06 -5.29 18.78
CA GLY A 62 -19.71 -5.27 20.19
C GLY A 62 -19.09 -3.95 20.61
N GLU A 63 -19.49 -3.45 21.77
CA GLU A 63 -18.97 -2.21 22.37
C GLU A 63 -17.55 -2.36 22.94
N VAL A 64 -17.13 -3.60 23.22
CA VAL A 64 -15.86 -3.90 23.88
C VAL A 64 -15.04 -4.85 23.03
N LEU A 65 -13.80 -4.45 22.72
CA LEU A 65 -12.85 -5.29 22.00
C LEU A 65 -12.56 -6.58 22.79
N PRO A 66 -12.43 -7.74 22.12
CA PRO A 66 -12.05 -9.00 22.76
C PRO A 66 -10.55 -9.09 23.12
N TYR A 67 -9.86 -7.94 23.19
CA TYR A 67 -8.42 -7.82 23.37
C TYR A 67 -8.09 -6.93 24.57
N ALA A 68 -7.02 -7.26 25.29
CA ALA A 68 -6.42 -6.34 26.25
C ALA A 68 -5.62 -5.27 25.49
N THR A 69 -6.14 -4.05 25.43
CA THR A 69 -5.49 -2.94 24.72
C THR A 69 -4.33 -2.35 25.53
N GLN A 70 -3.25 -2.01 24.83
CA GLN A 70 -2.04 -1.41 25.38
C GLN A 70 -1.63 -0.22 24.53
N GLY A 71 -1.26 0.88 25.19
CA GLY A 71 -1.02 2.13 24.50
C GLY A 71 -2.30 2.71 23.88
N GLY A 72 -2.19 3.92 23.36
CA GLY A 72 -3.33 4.69 22.87
C GLY A 72 -4.01 5.51 23.96
N ASP A 73 -4.87 6.39 23.49
CA ASP A 73 -5.71 7.31 24.25
C ASP A 73 -7.19 7.07 23.90
N ALA A 74 -8.07 7.96 24.35
CA ALA A 74 -9.50 7.84 24.10
C ALA A 74 -9.91 7.96 22.62
N THR A 75 -9.01 8.41 21.74
CA THR A 75 -9.28 8.59 20.31
C THR A 75 -8.62 7.51 19.45
N SER A 76 -7.89 6.58 20.07
CA SER A 76 -7.25 5.47 19.37
C SER A 76 -8.28 4.44 18.93
N TRP A 77 -8.39 4.22 17.62
CA TRP A 77 -9.39 3.33 17.03
C TRP A 77 -8.81 2.25 16.13
N VAL A 78 -7.48 2.20 15.95
CA VAL A 78 -6.78 1.13 15.22
C VAL A 78 -5.77 0.47 16.14
N PHE A 79 -5.79 -0.86 16.16
CA PHE A 79 -4.93 -1.67 17.02
C PHE A 79 -4.30 -2.82 16.24
N ARG A 80 -3.06 -3.18 16.58
CA ARG A 80 -2.39 -4.39 16.11
C ARG A 80 -2.45 -5.48 17.17
N VAL A 81 -3.00 -6.64 16.84
CA VAL A 81 -3.08 -7.79 17.74
C VAL A 81 -1.73 -8.50 17.78
N LEU A 82 -1.19 -8.65 18.99
CA LEU A 82 0.06 -9.38 19.22
C LEU A 82 -0.19 -10.89 19.27
N ASP A 83 0.78 -11.67 18.78
CA ASP A 83 0.75 -13.14 18.79
C ASP A 83 -0.57 -13.72 18.24
N SER A 84 -1.06 -13.11 17.15
CA SER A 84 -2.38 -13.37 16.59
C SER A 84 -2.55 -14.83 16.16
N PRO A 85 -3.45 -15.61 16.80
CA PRO A 85 -3.73 -16.98 16.37
C PRO A 85 -4.39 -17.03 15.00
N TRP A 86 -5.15 -16.00 14.63
CA TRP A 86 -5.80 -15.91 13.32
C TRP A 86 -4.78 -15.68 12.20
N LEU A 87 -3.77 -14.82 12.42
CA LEU A 87 -2.67 -14.65 11.47
C LEU A 87 -1.87 -15.95 11.31
N ALA A 88 -1.54 -16.63 12.41
CA ALA A 88 -0.84 -17.91 12.37
C ALA A 88 -1.66 -19.03 11.67
N GLU A 89 -2.99 -18.99 11.80
CA GLU A 89 -3.88 -19.88 11.05
C GLU A 89 -3.83 -19.60 9.55
N ARG A 90 -3.99 -18.33 9.15
CA ARG A 90 -3.93 -17.91 7.75
C ARG A 90 -2.57 -18.20 7.14
N HIS A 91 -1.48 -17.92 7.86
CA HIS A 91 -0.11 -18.21 7.43
C HIS A 91 0.09 -19.69 7.10
N ARG A 92 -0.31 -20.60 8.00
CA ARG A 92 -0.20 -22.04 7.74
C ARG A 92 -0.96 -22.45 6.48
N TYR A 93 -2.18 -21.96 6.30
CA TYR A 93 -2.97 -22.25 5.11
C TYR A 93 -2.28 -21.75 3.83
N GLU A 94 -1.88 -20.47 3.78
CA GLU A 94 -1.23 -19.88 2.60
C GLU A 94 0.12 -20.54 2.30
N GLN A 95 0.88 -20.91 3.34
CA GLN A 95 2.15 -21.60 3.19
C GLN A 95 1.97 -23.02 2.62
N ASP A 96 1.00 -23.78 3.12
CA ASP A 96 0.76 -25.15 2.69
C ASP A 96 0.18 -25.23 1.26
N VAL A 97 -0.64 -24.25 0.87
CA VAL A 97 -1.37 -24.27 -0.41
C VAL A 97 -0.63 -23.50 -1.50
N TYR A 98 -0.09 -22.32 -1.17
CA TYR A 98 0.48 -21.37 -2.15
C TYR A 98 1.95 -21.03 -1.91
N GLN A 99 2.57 -21.57 -0.85
CA GLN A 99 3.95 -21.26 -0.45
C GLN A 99 4.17 -19.76 -0.22
N TYR A 100 3.15 -19.08 0.32
CA TYR A 100 3.15 -17.64 0.53
C TYR A 100 3.21 -17.29 2.04
N PRO A 101 4.33 -16.73 2.54
CA PRO A 101 4.52 -16.49 3.97
C PRO A 101 3.86 -15.18 4.45
N LEU A 102 2.74 -15.30 5.17
CA LEU A 102 2.06 -14.14 5.78
C LEU A 102 2.69 -13.56 7.06
N GLU A 103 3.29 -14.35 7.96
CA GLU A 103 3.72 -13.85 9.29
C GLU A 103 4.76 -12.72 9.22
N ASP A 104 5.64 -12.76 8.22
CA ASP A 104 6.67 -11.74 8.03
C ASP A 104 6.14 -10.48 7.32
N THR A 105 5.01 -10.59 6.64
CA THR A 105 4.52 -9.59 5.68
C THR A 105 3.20 -8.94 6.07
N HIS A 106 2.41 -9.59 6.94
CA HIS A 106 1.06 -9.16 7.33
C HIS A 106 0.95 -8.92 8.83
N ASP A 107 -0.02 -8.11 9.22
CA ASP A 107 -0.43 -7.88 10.59
C ASP A 107 -1.90 -8.28 10.76
N HIS A 108 -2.27 -8.70 11.97
CA HIS A 108 -3.66 -8.73 12.38
C HIS A 108 -4.01 -7.38 13.01
N LEU A 109 -4.86 -6.63 12.32
CA LEU A 109 -5.28 -5.28 12.71
C LEU A 109 -6.76 -5.27 13.06
N VAL A 110 -7.15 -4.43 14.01
CA VAL A 110 -8.52 -4.27 14.48
C VAL A 110 -8.86 -2.79 14.49
N LEU A 111 -9.94 -2.44 13.80
CA LEU A 111 -10.54 -1.11 13.79
C LEU A 111 -11.74 -1.14 14.74
N GLN A 112 -11.69 -0.38 15.84
CA GLN A 112 -12.77 -0.25 16.82
C GLN A 112 -13.62 0.98 16.47
N LEU A 113 -14.88 0.77 16.07
CA LEU A 113 -15.74 1.78 15.46
C LEU A 113 -17.13 1.72 16.13
N HIS A 114 -17.37 2.60 17.10
CA HIS A 114 -18.61 2.63 17.90
C HIS A 114 -18.99 1.24 18.46
N ASP A 115 -20.10 0.64 18.00
CA ASP A 115 -20.63 -0.66 18.40
C ASP A 115 -20.21 -1.81 17.45
N GLU A 116 -19.22 -1.55 16.59
CA GLU A 116 -18.69 -2.47 15.61
C GLU A 116 -17.15 -2.52 15.70
N PHE A 117 -16.59 -3.67 15.36
CA PHE A 117 -15.16 -3.74 15.09
C PHE A 117 -14.88 -4.57 13.85
N VAL A 118 -13.92 -4.10 13.07
CA VAL A 118 -13.47 -4.72 11.82
C VAL A 118 -12.07 -5.27 12.05
N GLU A 119 -11.91 -6.57 11.92
CA GLU A 119 -10.62 -7.24 12.02
C GLU A 119 -10.12 -7.58 10.62
N VAL A 120 -8.84 -7.32 10.34
CA VAL A 120 -8.22 -7.63 9.06
C VAL A 120 -6.87 -8.31 9.23
N VAL A 121 -6.54 -9.19 8.30
CA VAL A 121 -5.17 -9.62 8.03
C VAL A 121 -4.73 -8.95 6.74
N ALA A 122 -3.78 -8.03 6.84
CA ALA A 122 -3.29 -7.22 5.72
C ALA A 122 -1.81 -6.87 5.91
N ALA A 123 -1.09 -6.59 4.82
CA ALA A 123 0.30 -6.11 4.85
C ALA A 123 0.44 -4.65 5.30
N GLY A 124 -0.64 -3.88 5.18
CA GLY A 124 -0.72 -2.51 5.62
C GLY A 124 -2.08 -1.88 5.41
N LEU A 125 -2.26 -0.69 5.98
CA LEU A 125 -3.42 0.16 5.83
C LEU A 125 -3.02 1.44 5.09
N TRP A 126 -3.90 1.90 4.22
CA TRP A 126 -3.84 3.22 3.63
C TRP A 126 -5.07 4.03 4.04
N PHE A 127 -4.85 5.30 4.31
CA PHE A 127 -5.88 6.23 4.78
C PHE A 127 -5.95 7.41 3.81
N ASP A 128 -7.16 7.75 3.38
CA ASP A 128 -7.45 8.98 2.65
C ASP A 128 -8.90 9.42 2.86
N LEU A 129 -9.28 10.54 2.24
CA LEU A 129 -10.66 11.01 2.22
C LEU A 129 -11.34 10.48 0.95
N ALA A 130 -12.46 9.79 1.12
CA ALA A 130 -13.25 9.31 0.00
C ALA A 130 -13.96 10.48 -0.72
N PRO A 131 -13.91 10.54 -2.06
CA PRO A 131 -14.76 11.43 -2.82
C PRO A 131 -16.25 11.18 -2.53
N ALA A 132 -17.03 12.24 -2.43
CA ALA A 132 -18.45 12.15 -2.08
C ALA A 132 -19.29 11.43 -3.17
N ASP A 133 -18.85 11.49 -4.42
CA ASP A 133 -19.52 10.93 -5.60
C ASP A 133 -19.12 9.48 -5.90
N ASP A 134 -17.86 9.12 -5.70
CA ASP A 134 -17.35 7.75 -5.80
C ASP A 134 -16.39 7.42 -4.64
N PRO A 135 -16.89 6.75 -3.58
CA PRO A 135 -16.07 6.34 -2.45
C PRO A 135 -14.96 5.34 -2.78
N PHE A 136 -14.85 4.83 -4.00
CA PHE A 136 -13.78 3.92 -4.44
C PHE A 136 -12.81 4.57 -5.42
N ALA A 137 -13.09 5.78 -5.91
CA ALA A 137 -12.16 6.51 -6.76
C ALA A 137 -10.87 6.81 -5.98
N LEU A 138 -9.72 6.48 -6.57
CA LEU A 138 -8.42 6.77 -5.95
C LEU A 138 -8.22 8.29 -5.94
N THR A 139 -7.91 8.82 -4.76
CA THR A 139 -7.49 10.23 -4.65
C THR A 139 -6.04 10.38 -5.10
N PRO A 140 -5.59 11.59 -5.51
CA PRO A 140 -4.19 11.82 -5.87
C PRO A 140 -3.19 11.51 -4.75
N THR A 141 -3.64 11.54 -3.49
CA THR A 141 -2.82 11.22 -2.31
C THR A 141 -2.81 9.73 -1.97
N HIS A 142 -3.67 8.92 -2.60
CA HIS A 142 -3.72 7.49 -2.36
C HIS A 142 -2.46 6.79 -2.92
N PRO A 143 -1.78 5.88 -2.20
CA PRO A 143 -0.50 5.30 -2.68
C PRO A 143 -0.57 4.51 -4.00
N LEU A 144 -1.74 3.97 -4.33
CA LEU A 144 -2.02 3.33 -5.62
C LEU A 144 -2.29 4.30 -6.79
N ALA A 145 -2.47 5.60 -6.54
CA ALA A 145 -2.60 6.59 -7.59
C ALA A 145 -1.24 6.82 -8.26
N SER A 146 -1.25 7.03 -9.57
CA SER A 146 -0.04 7.40 -10.30
C SER A 146 0.44 8.79 -9.90
N LEU A 147 1.76 9.00 -9.86
CA LEU A 147 2.29 10.34 -9.63
C LEU A 147 1.94 11.27 -10.80
N PRO A 148 1.53 12.52 -10.50
CA PRO A 148 1.11 13.48 -11.50
C PRO A 148 2.30 13.89 -12.40
N ALA A 149 2.03 14.49 -13.57
CA ALA A 149 3.08 14.76 -14.55
C ALA A 149 4.03 15.89 -14.12
N GLU A 150 3.51 16.84 -13.36
CA GLU A 150 4.24 17.94 -12.74
C GLU A 150 5.27 17.51 -11.69
N ASP A 151 5.17 16.27 -11.17
CA ASP A 151 6.13 15.68 -10.23
C ASP A 151 7.36 15.07 -10.93
N GLU A 152 7.59 15.38 -12.21
CA GLU A 152 8.77 14.95 -12.96
C GLU A 152 10.05 15.58 -12.40
N VAL A 153 11.00 14.73 -12.04
CA VAL A 153 12.28 15.12 -11.42
C VAL A 153 13.47 14.78 -12.30
N ALA A 154 13.33 13.83 -13.24
CA ALA A 154 14.37 13.49 -14.18
C ALA A 154 13.79 12.95 -15.49
N THR A 155 14.48 13.22 -16.59
CA THR A 155 14.26 12.60 -17.89
C THR A 155 15.59 12.18 -18.49
N GLY A 156 15.55 11.22 -19.41
CA GLY A 156 16.75 10.80 -20.10
C GLY A 156 16.46 9.82 -21.21
N ARG A 157 17.56 9.33 -21.80
CA ARG A 157 17.51 8.39 -22.91
C ARG A 157 18.59 7.35 -22.79
N THR A 158 18.19 6.08 -22.82
CA THR A 158 19.11 4.93 -22.71
C THR A 158 18.77 3.90 -23.78
N ALA A 159 19.77 3.49 -24.58
CA ALA A 159 19.60 2.52 -25.66
C ALA A 159 18.41 2.85 -26.59
N GLU A 160 18.32 4.12 -27.00
CA GLU A 160 17.24 4.71 -27.83
C GLU A 160 15.88 4.85 -27.16
N LEU A 161 15.69 4.37 -25.92
CA LEU A 161 14.46 4.48 -25.16
C LEU A 161 14.43 5.76 -24.33
N ASP A 162 13.38 6.56 -24.51
CA ASP A 162 13.12 7.74 -23.69
C ASP A 162 12.45 7.31 -22.37
N TRP A 163 12.89 7.92 -21.27
CA TRP A 163 12.36 7.62 -19.94
C TRP A 163 12.20 8.89 -19.10
N ASN A 164 11.29 8.81 -18.13
CA ASN A 164 11.11 9.83 -17.10
C ASN A 164 11.01 9.19 -15.71
N ILE A 165 11.34 9.98 -14.69
CA ILE A 165 11.20 9.64 -13.28
C ILE A 165 10.37 10.74 -12.64
N ARG A 166 9.33 10.33 -11.92
CA ARG A 166 8.50 11.20 -11.07
C ARG A 166 8.73 10.87 -9.62
N GLN A 167 8.64 11.86 -8.75
CA GLN A 167 8.85 11.69 -7.31
C GLN A 167 7.69 12.30 -6.52
N ALA A 168 7.19 11.55 -5.54
CA ALA A 168 6.19 12.06 -4.61
C ALA A 168 6.70 13.33 -3.91
N SER A 169 5.87 14.37 -3.94
CA SER A 169 6.16 15.70 -3.37
C SER A 169 5.98 15.80 -1.85
N HIS A 170 5.56 14.73 -1.19
CA HIS A 170 5.35 14.69 0.27
C HIS A 170 6.66 14.94 1.03
N GLY A 171 6.56 15.60 2.19
CA GLY A 171 7.69 15.72 3.10
C GLY A 171 8.20 14.34 3.53
N GLN A 172 9.52 14.20 3.69
CA GLN A 172 10.11 12.92 4.07
C GLN A 172 9.56 12.40 5.41
N ASP A 173 9.26 13.28 6.36
CA ASP A 173 8.68 12.91 7.65
C ASP A 173 7.26 12.34 7.50
N ASP A 174 6.42 12.97 6.66
CA ASP A 174 5.06 12.49 6.37
C ASP A 174 5.09 11.14 5.66
N LEU A 175 6.01 10.99 4.69
CA LEU A 175 6.23 9.73 3.99
C LEU A 175 6.64 8.62 4.97
N LEU A 176 7.58 8.90 5.87
CA LEU A 176 8.04 7.94 6.87
C LEU A 176 6.92 7.55 7.84
N ALA A 177 6.15 8.53 8.34
CA ALA A 177 5.00 8.28 9.20
C ALA A 177 3.95 7.39 8.50
N ALA A 178 3.56 7.73 7.26
CA ALA A 178 2.62 6.93 6.48
C ALA A 178 3.19 5.54 6.12
N SER A 179 4.50 5.44 5.89
CA SER A 179 5.16 4.16 5.59
C SER A 179 5.13 3.15 6.74
N ALA A 180 4.85 3.60 7.96
CA ALA A 180 4.64 2.72 9.11
C ALA A 180 3.28 1.99 9.05
N LEU A 181 2.30 2.56 8.34
CA LEU A 181 0.97 2.00 8.18
C LEU A 181 0.86 1.07 6.96
N GLY A 182 1.50 1.42 5.86
CA GLY A 182 1.51 0.64 4.61
C GLY A 182 2.51 1.20 3.62
N SER A 183 2.80 0.48 2.54
CA SER A 183 3.78 0.92 1.54
C SER A 183 3.34 2.22 0.88
N GLN A 184 4.27 3.18 0.79
CA GLN A 184 4.04 4.49 0.18
C GLN A 184 4.78 4.61 -1.13
N ARG A 185 4.14 5.23 -2.12
CA ARG A 185 4.77 5.49 -3.43
C ARG A 185 5.77 6.63 -3.29
N LEU A 186 7.03 6.36 -3.66
CA LEU A 186 8.12 7.33 -3.63
C LEU A 186 8.50 7.80 -5.03
N LEU A 187 8.74 6.86 -5.96
CA LEU A 187 9.11 7.17 -7.34
C LEU A 187 8.25 6.37 -8.32
N ASP A 188 7.94 6.97 -9.47
CA ASP A 188 7.46 6.25 -10.66
C ASP A 188 8.51 6.39 -11.76
N LEU A 189 9.00 5.27 -12.27
CA LEU A 189 9.99 5.20 -13.35
C LEU A 189 9.30 4.68 -14.59
N THR A 190 9.25 5.50 -15.64
CA THR A 190 8.50 5.22 -16.86
C THR A 190 9.43 5.13 -18.05
N VAL A 191 9.27 4.09 -18.88
CA VAL A 191 9.77 4.08 -20.26
C VAL A 191 8.61 4.32 -21.22
N GLU A 192 8.80 5.24 -22.16
CA GLU A 192 7.87 5.48 -23.25
C GLU A 192 8.17 4.48 -24.39
N LEU A 193 7.26 3.51 -24.61
CA LEU A 193 7.27 2.59 -25.75
C LEU A 193 5.93 2.71 -26.52
N GLU A 194 5.61 1.71 -27.37
CA GLU A 194 4.25 1.56 -27.94
C GLU A 194 3.20 1.47 -26.81
N ASP A 195 3.54 0.79 -25.71
CA ASP A 195 2.81 0.78 -24.45
C ASP A 195 3.69 1.37 -23.34
N ARG A 196 3.13 2.26 -22.51
CA ARG A 196 3.85 2.84 -21.36
C ARG A 196 4.14 1.77 -20.31
N LEU A 197 5.41 1.57 -19.99
CA LEU A 197 5.83 0.67 -18.92
C LEU A 197 6.26 1.47 -17.69
N THR A 198 5.75 1.08 -16.51
CA THR A 198 6.02 1.77 -15.26
C THR A 198 6.52 0.79 -14.20
N TRP A 199 7.58 1.20 -13.51
CA TRP A 199 8.06 0.62 -12.26
C TRP A 199 7.85 1.63 -11.13
N THR A 200 7.66 1.13 -9.92
CA THR A 200 7.36 1.99 -8.77
C THR A 200 8.32 1.67 -7.64
N CYS A 201 8.91 2.71 -7.05
CA CYS A 201 9.62 2.60 -5.77
C CYS A 201 8.63 2.75 -4.62
N TRP A 202 8.55 1.73 -3.77
CA TRP A 202 7.71 1.69 -2.58
C TRP A 202 8.56 1.81 -1.32
N VAL A 203 8.19 2.72 -0.42
CA VAL A 203 8.81 2.89 0.90
C VAL A 203 7.92 2.23 1.94
N ARG A 204 8.49 1.36 2.77
CA ARG A 204 7.78 0.71 3.89
C ARG A 204 8.65 0.74 5.14
N THR A 205 8.06 1.12 6.26
CA THR A 205 8.64 0.98 7.60
C THR A 205 7.93 -0.12 8.37
N ARG A 206 8.62 -1.22 8.69
CA ARG A 206 8.08 -2.33 9.47
C ARG A 206 9.08 -2.68 10.57
N ASP A 207 8.59 -2.88 11.80
CA ASP A 207 9.39 -3.19 12.98
C ASP A 207 10.61 -2.27 13.18
N GLY A 208 10.40 -0.97 12.95
CA GLY A 208 11.42 0.08 13.11
C GLY A 208 12.45 0.14 11.97
N ARG A 209 12.29 -0.66 10.92
CA ARG A 209 13.17 -0.66 9.74
C ARG A 209 12.45 -0.10 8.52
N THR A 210 13.01 0.96 7.96
CA THR A 210 12.55 1.54 6.70
C THR A 210 13.33 0.92 5.53
N THR A 211 12.62 0.52 4.48
CA THR A 211 13.21 0.03 3.24
C THR A 211 12.49 0.63 2.04
N THR A 212 13.23 0.80 0.94
CA THR A 212 12.67 1.14 -0.38
C THR A 212 12.85 -0.04 -1.31
N ARG A 213 11.77 -0.42 -2.02
CA ARG A 213 11.77 -1.50 -3.00
C ARG A 213 11.35 -0.98 -4.37
N LEU A 214 12.10 -1.33 -5.41
CA LEU A 214 11.72 -1.09 -6.80
C LEU A 214 10.97 -2.33 -7.31
N ASP A 215 9.66 -2.18 -7.50
CA ASP A 215 8.81 -3.26 -7.99
C ASP A 215 8.35 -2.97 -9.42
N SER A 216 8.28 -4.02 -10.22
CA SER A 216 7.59 -3.97 -11.52
C SER A 216 6.10 -4.26 -11.32
N LEU A 217 5.23 -3.65 -12.12
CA LEU A 217 3.81 -4.00 -12.14
C LEU A 217 3.54 -5.48 -12.49
N LEU A 218 4.54 -6.18 -13.07
CA LEU A 218 4.40 -7.55 -13.57
C LEU A 218 4.87 -8.61 -12.56
N ASP A 219 5.73 -8.26 -11.62
CA ASP A 219 6.24 -9.16 -10.57
C ASP A 219 6.61 -8.34 -9.33
N ALA A 220 5.63 -8.15 -8.44
CA ALA A 220 5.82 -7.50 -7.14
C ALA A 220 6.36 -8.46 -6.07
N ALA A 221 6.47 -9.76 -6.36
CA ALA A 221 6.97 -10.75 -5.40
C ALA A 221 8.50 -10.77 -5.34
N ARG A 222 9.17 -10.21 -6.35
CA ARG A 222 10.63 -10.15 -6.45
C ARG A 222 11.07 -8.74 -6.82
N PRO A 223 11.39 -7.89 -5.82
CA PRO A 223 11.84 -6.53 -6.10
C PRO A 223 13.09 -6.57 -6.96
N GLU A 224 13.17 -5.67 -7.95
CA GLU A 224 14.37 -5.53 -8.79
C GLU A 224 15.53 -4.87 -8.00
N LEU A 225 15.19 -4.03 -7.02
CA LEU A 225 16.14 -3.36 -6.13
C LEU A 225 15.55 -3.25 -4.71
N THR A 226 16.39 -3.39 -3.69
CA THR A 226 16.05 -3.06 -2.30
C THR A 226 17.14 -2.19 -1.71
N VAL A 227 16.75 -1.08 -1.09
CA VAL A 227 17.61 -0.09 -0.42
C VAL A 227 17.16 0.04 1.04
N GLU A 228 18.08 0.06 1.98
CA GLU A 228 17.77 0.39 3.38
C GLU A 228 17.54 1.91 3.50
N GLY A 229 16.46 2.30 4.15
CA GLY A 229 16.00 3.68 4.23
C GLY A 229 15.17 4.14 3.03
N VAL A 230 15.03 5.46 2.90
CA VAL A 230 14.34 6.12 1.79
C VAL A 230 15.35 6.32 0.66
N ALA A 231 15.14 5.68 -0.49
CA ALA A 231 16.05 5.80 -1.62
C ALA A 231 16.01 7.21 -2.23
N SER A 232 17.14 7.69 -2.71
CA SER A 232 17.25 8.85 -3.57
C SER A 232 17.16 8.46 -5.05
N ILE A 233 17.04 9.44 -5.94
CA ILE A 233 17.14 9.22 -7.38
C ILE A 233 18.51 8.60 -7.73
N ASP A 234 19.59 9.05 -7.10
CA ASP A 234 20.95 8.56 -7.36
C ASP A 234 21.11 7.07 -7.00
N ASP A 235 20.34 6.57 -6.03
CA ASP A 235 20.35 5.15 -5.66
C ASP A 235 19.66 4.28 -6.73
N VAL A 236 18.62 4.80 -7.38
CA VAL A 236 17.75 4.04 -8.29
C VAL A 236 18.16 4.21 -9.76
N LEU A 237 18.66 5.37 -10.15
CA LEU A 237 18.93 5.72 -11.55
C LEU A 237 19.91 4.74 -12.24
N PRO A 238 21.04 4.33 -11.63
CA PRO A 238 21.94 3.37 -12.27
C PRO A 238 21.28 2.01 -12.53
N HIS A 239 20.41 1.58 -11.60
CA HIS A 239 19.64 0.35 -11.77
C HIS A 239 18.64 0.49 -12.92
N TRP A 240 17.96 1.63 -12.97
CA TRP A 240 16.97 1.94 -13.99
C TRP A 240 17.57 2.01 -15.40
N GLU A 241 18.69 2.70 -15.58
CA GLU A 241 19.36 2.79 -16.89
C GLU A 241 19.79 1.41 -17.40
N ARG A 242 20.32 0.56 -16.52
CA ARG A 242 20.63 -0.84 -16.86
C ARG A 242 19.37 -1.58 -17.32
N ARG A 243 18.25 -1.40 -16.62
CA ARG A 243 16.98 -2.03 -16.98
C ARG A 243 16.47 -1.57 -18.34
N CYS A 244 16.54 -0.27 -18.64
CA CYS A 244 16.23 0.27 -19.97
C CYS A 244 17.09 -0.39 -21.06
N ALA A 245 18.39 -0.58 -20.82
CA ALA A 245 19.26 -1.26 -21.77
C ALA A 245 18.86 -2.74 -22.00
N GLU A 246 18.50 -3.47 -20.95
CA GLU A 246 17.99 -4.85 -21.06
C GLU A 246 16.69 -4.93 -21.86
N ILE A 247 15.77 -3.99 -21.64
CA ILE A 247 14.51 -3.90 -22.40
C ILE A 247 14.80 -3.68 -23.89
N ALA A 248 15.70 -2.75 -24.21
CA ALA A 248 16.10 -2.46 -25.59
C ALA A 248 16.73 -3.70 -26.26
N GLU A 249 17.65 -4.40 -25.57
CA GLU A 249 18.29 -5.61 -26.08
C GLU A 249 17.27 -6.74 -26.34
N SER A 250 16.36 -6.98 -25.39
CA SER A 250 15.29 -7.96 -25.53
C SER A 250 14.44 -7.70 -26.78
N ARG A 251 14.05 -6.43 -27.00
CA ARG A 251 13.28 -6.03 -28.19
C ARG A 251 14.06 -6.22 -29.50
N HIS A 252 15.34 -5.86 -29.54
CA HIS A 252 16.17 -6.10 -30.72
C HIS A 252 16.29 -7.59 -31.06
N SER A 253 16.41 -8.45 -30.05
CA SER A 253 16.50 -9.90 -30.24
C SER A 253 15.20 -10.51 -30.75
N GLN A 254 14.05 -10.05 -30.26
CA GLN A 254 12.72 -10.49 -30.69
C GLN A 254 12.40 -10.02 -32.12
N GLY A 255 12.73 -8.76 -32.46
CA GLY A 255 12.57 -8.21 -33.81
C GLY A 255 13.47 -8.87 -34.87
N ARG A 256 14.59 -9.47 -34.46
CA ARG A 256 15.44 -10.31 -35.34
C ARG A 256 14.84 -11.69 -35.58
N ARG A 257 14.16 -12.28 -34.60
CA ARG A 257 13.53 -13.61 -34.71
C ARG A 257 12.25 -13.61 -35.54
N SER A 258 11.50 -12.51 -35.60
CA SER A 258 10.27 -12.40 -36.40
C SER A 258 10.50 -12.14 -37.90
N ARG A 259 11.76 -11.91 -38.31
CA ARG A 259 12.16 -11.65 -39.71
C ARG A 259 12.83 -12.87 -40.39
N HIS A 260 12.86 -14.01 -39.72
CA HIS A 260 13.28 -15.31 -40.26
C HIS A 260 12.09 -16.26 -40.33
#